data_AF-A0A3A9VWF7-F1
#
_entry.id   AF-A0A3A9VWF7-F1
#
_cell.length_a   1.000
_cell.length_b   1.000
_cell.length_c   1.000
_cell.angle_alpha   90.00
_cell.angle_beta   90.00
_cell.angle_gamma   90.00
#
_symmetry.space_group_name_H-M   'P 1'
#
loop_
_entity.id
_entity.type
_entity.pdbx_description
1 polymer ?
#
loop_
_entity_poly.entity_id
_entity_poly.type
_entity_poly.pdbx_seq_one_letter_code
_entity_poly.pdbx_strand_id
1 'polypeptide(L)'
;MNKNLKTALFVLNAIVLILAIVWVKNDSPEIEPIIVIVGQIIALLLLYFEKKLPFTTVKTVSKSQVDIDVSSEDESIIHVEDIQDDSRVKIKRGNDRKG
;
A
#
# COMPACT_ATOMS: atom_id res chain seq x y z
N MET A 1 -1.75 2.15 4.74
CA MET A 1 -2.51 1.35 5.74
C MET A 1 -2.33 1.97 7.13
N ASN A 2 -3.33 1.90 8.03
CA ASN A 2 -3.16 2.38 9.42
C ASN A 2 -2.00 1.61 10.09
N LYS A 3 -1.10 2.32 10.79
CA LYS A 3 0.05 1.74 11.49
C LYS A 3 -0.37 0.61 12.44
N ASN A 4 -1.49 0.79 13.14
CA ASN A 4 -2.02 -0.20 14.08
C ASN A 4 -2.48 -1.48 13.36
N LEU A 5 -3.14 -1.32 12.21
CA LEU A 5 -3.57 -2.45 11.39
C LEU A 5 -2.38 -3.20 10.77
N LYS A 6 -1.35 -2.46 10.32
CA LYS A 6 -0.11 -3.07 9.82
C LYS A 6 0.55 -3.94 10.88
N THR A 7 0.65 -3.42 12.11
CA THR A 7 1.20 -4.17 13.24
C THR A 7 0.34 -5.40 13.57
N ALA A 8 -0.99 -5.26 13.59
CA ALA A 8 -1.91 -6.37 13.87
C ALA A 8 -1.78 -7.49 12.81
N LEU A 9 -1.74 -7.13 11.52
CA LEU A 9 -1.57 -8.09 10.42
C LEU A 9 -0.19 -8.77 10.46
N PHE A 10 0.85 -8.05 10.88
CA PHE A 10 2.18 -8.62 11.05
C PHE A 10 2.19 -9.67 12.17
N VAL A 11 1.60 -9.34 13.33
CA VAL A 11 1.49 -10.28 14.45
C VAL A 11 0.66 -11.51 14.07
N LEU A 12 -0.46 -11.30 13.38
CA LEU A 12 -1.33 -12.40 12.94
C LEU A 12 -0.61 -13.33 11.94
N ASN A 13 0.16 -12.78 11.00
CA ASN A 13 1.01 -13.58 10.11
C ASN A 13 2.08 -14.36 10.87
N ALA A 14 2.72 -13.75 11.88
CA ALA A 14 3.71 -14.45 12.69
C ALA A 14 3.11 -15.64 13.44
N ILE A 15 1.88 -15.51 13.95
CA ILE A 15 1.14 -16.62 14.59
C ILE A 15 0.86 -17.75 13.59
N VAL A 16 0.37 -17.42 12.40
CA VAL A 16 0.12 -18.41 11.33
C VAL A 16 1.42 -19.14 10.95
N LEU A 17 2.54 -18.42 10.87
CA LEU A 17 3.83 -19.02 10.57
C LEU A 17 4.29 -19.99 11.66
N ILE A 18 4.10 -19.64 12.94
CA ILE A 18 4.40 -20.54 14.06
C ILE A 18 3.53 -21.80 13.99
N LEU A 19 2.23 -21.64 13.74
CA LEU A 19 1.31 -22.77 13.57
C LEU A 19 1.71 -23.66 12.41
N ALA A 20 2.16 -23.08 11.29
CA ALA A 20 2.68 -23.84 10.15
C ALA A 20 3.95 -24.63 10.51
N ILE A 21 4.87 -24.05 11.28
CA ILE A 21 6.07 -24.76 11.76
C ILE A 21 5.68 -25.92 12.68
N VAL A 22 4.72 -25.69 13.59
CA VAL A 22 4.22 -26.74 14.51
C VAL A 22 3.54 -27.85 13.73
N TRP A 23 2.71 -27.50 12.75
CA TRP A 23 2.05 -28.47 11.87
C TRP A 23 3.07 -29.38 11.17
N VAL A 24 4.10 -28.78 10.53
CA VAL A 24 5.16 -29.54 9.85
C VAL A 24 5.96 -30.42 10.80
N LYS A 25 6.17 -29.99 12.05
CA LYS A 25 6.97 -30.75 13.02
C LYS A 25 6.20 -31.88 13.70
N ASN A 26 4.92 -31.69 13.95
CA ASN A 26 4.10 -32.61 14.74
C ASN A 26 3.12 -33.42 13.89
N ASP A 27 3.14 -33.24 12.57
CA ASP A 27 2.30 -33.95 11.58
C ASP A 27 0.83 -33.98 12.01
N SER A 28 0.33 -32.84 12.47
CA SER A 28 -0.99 -32.70 13.11
C SER A 28 -2.03 -32.23 12.09
N PRO A 29 -2.74 -33.12 11.38
CA PRO A 29 -3.57 -32.77 10.22
C PRO A 29 -4.72 -31.81 10.57
N GLU A 30 -5.20 -31.81 11.81
CA GLU A 30 -6.20 -30.86 12.32
C GLU A 30 -5.77 -29.39 12.28
N ILE A 31 -4.47 -29.08 12.22
CA ILE A 31 -3.96 -27.69 12.21
C ILE A 31 -4.02 -27.09 10.80
N GLU A 32 -3.92 -27.91 9.76
CA GLU A 32 -3.88 -27.45 8.36
C GLU A 32 -5.11 -26.61 7.95
N PRO A 33 -6.36 -27.04 8.22
CA PRO A 33 -7.54 -26.25 7.88
C PRO A 33 -7.56 -24.89 8.57
N ILE A 34 -7.04 -24.81 9.81
CA ILE A 34 -6.99 -23.58 10.60
C ILE A 34 -6.02 -22.59 9.96
N ILE A 35 -4.82 -23.05 9.56
CA ILE A 35 -3.82 -22.24 8.87
C ILE A 35 -4.41 -21.66 7.58
N VAL A 36 -5.11 -22.49 6.80
CA VAL A 36 -5.72 -22.07 5.53
C VAL A 36 -6.79 -20.99 5.77
N ILE A 37 -7.73 -21.22 6.69
CA ILE A 37 -8.82 -20.26 6.96
C ILE A 37 -8.26 -18.92 7.46
N VAL A 38 -7.33 -18.95 8.42
CA VAL A 38 -6.72 -17.73 8.95
C VAL A 38 -5.92 -17.01 7.87
N GLY A 39 -5.18 -17.75 7.03
CA GLY A 39 -4.46 -17.18 5.89
C GLY A 39 -5.38 -16.47 4.90
N GLN A 40 -6.54 -17.05 4.58
CA GLN A 40 -7.53 -16.41 3.70
C GLN A 40 -8.15 -15.16 4.32
N ILE A 41 -8.42 -15.16 5.63
CA ILE A 41 -8.92 -13.96 6.33
C ILE A 41 -7.87 -12.84 6.28
N ILE A 42 -6.59 -13.15 6.52
CA ILE A 42 -5.49 -12.19 6.39
C ILE A 42 -5.42 -11.62 4.96
N ALA A 43 -5.52 -12.47 3.95
CA ALA A 43 -5.48 -12.06 2.54
C ALA A 43 -6.64 -11.11 2.20
N LEU A 44 -7.86 -11.41 2.66
CA LEU A 44 -9.02 -10.53 2.47
C LEU A 44 -8.86 -9.19 3.19
N LEU A 45 -8.32 -9.20 4.41
CA LEU A 45 -8.03 -7.97 5.14
C LEU A 45 -6.98 -7.13 4.40
N LEU A 46 -5.92 -7.76 3.88
CA LEU A 46 -4.91 -7.06 3.09
C LEU A 46 -5.55 -6.41 1.86
N LEU A 47 -6.32 -7.16 1.07
CA LEU A 47 -7.00 -6.63 -0.12
C LEU A 47 -7.99 -5.51 0.20
N TYR A 48 -8.69 -5.60 1.33
CA TYR A 48 -9.64 -4.56 1.75
C TYR A 48 -8.93 -3.27 2.20
N PHE A 49 -7.79 -3.40 2.87
CA PHE A 49 -7.05 -2.27 3.45
C PHE A 49 -5.86 -1.78 2.61
N GLU A 50 -5.55 -2.47 1.52
CA GLU A 50 -4.67 -2.01 0.48
C GLU A 50 -5.30 -0.76 -0.14
N LYS A 51 -4.82 0.40 0.30
CA LYS A 51 -5.17 1.66 -0.34
C LYS A 51 -4.76 1.52 -1.81
N LYS A 52 -5.72 1.63 -2.74
CA LYS A 52 -5.41 1.78 -4.17
C LYS A 52 -4.35 2.87 -4.27
N LEU A 53 -3.20 2.58 -4.89
CA LEU A 53 -2.15 3.58 -5.10
C LEU A 53 -2.78 4.73 -5.88
N PRO A 54 -2.92 5.94 -5.28
CA PRO A 54 -3.48 7.07 -6.00
C PRO A 54 -2.53 7.41 -7.16
N PHE A 55 -3.00 7.16 -8.37
CA PHE A 55 -2.24 7.40 -9.59
C PHE A 55 -2.73 8.71 -10.19
N THR A 56 -1.85 9.71 -10.23
CA THR A 56 -2.16 11.00 -10.86
C THR A 56 -1.41 11.07 -12.18
N THR A 57 -2.15 11.13 -13.28
CA THR A 57 -1.57 11.23 -14.63
C THR A 57 -1.94 12.58 -15.24
N VAL A 58 -0.92 13.35 -15.63
CA VAL A 58 -1.08 14.58 -16.39
C VAL A 58 -0.56 14.33 -17.80
N LYS A 59 -1.46 14.36 -18.78
CA LYS A 59 -1.15 14.19 -20.21
C LYS A 59 -1.50 15.47 -20.95
N THR A 60 -0.62 15.88 -21.87
CA THR A 60 -0.84 16.97 -22.80
C THR A 60 -1.05 18.32 -22.11
N VAL A 61 0.06 18.94 -21.69
CA VAL A 61 0.06 20.30 -21.14
C VAL A 61 0.50 21.27 -22.22
N SER A 62 -0.37 22.23 -22.59
CA SER A 62 -0.08 23.26 -23.59
C SER A 62 -0.49 24.63 -23.08
N LYS A 63 0.42 25.62 -23.20
CA LYS A 63 0.21 27.02 -22.81
C LYS A 63 -0.40 27.19 -21.41
N SER A 64 -0.05 26.28 -20.49
CA SER A 64 -0.71 26.15 -19.19
C SER A 64 0.30 25.96 -18.05
N GLN A 65 -0.13 26.34 -16.85
CA GLN A 65 0.60 26.07 -15.61
C GLN A 65 -0.19 25.04 -14.79
N VAL A 66 0.46 23.92 -14.47
CA VAL A 66 -0.11 22.84 -13.65
C VAL A 66 0.68 22.79 -12.34
N ASP A 67 0.02 23.05 -11.20
CA ASP A 67 0.60 22.86 -9.85
C ASP A 67 -0.06 21.63 -9.23
N ILE A 68 0.73 20.60 -8.95
CA ILE A 68 0.29 19.37 -8.29
C ILE A 68 0.85 19.39 -6.88
N ASP A 69 -0.04 19.48 -5.89
CA ASP A 69 0.31 19.36 -4.48
C ASP A 69 -0.05 17.97 -3.98
N VAL A 70 0.95 17.26 -3.45
CA VAL A 70 0.82 15.91 -2.93
C VAL A 70 1.18 15.91 -1.46
N SER A 71 0.24 15.41 -0.64
CA SER A 71 0.47 15.22 0.79
C SER A 71 1.62 14.25 1.04
N SER A 72 2.43 14.50 2.07
CA SER A 72 3.48 13.58 2.57
C SER A 72 2.95 12.20 2.92
N GLU A 73 1.68 12.11 3.30
CA GLU A 73 1.03 10.87 3.74
C GLU A 73 0.51 10.02 2.56
N ASP A 74 0.56 10.55 1.34
CA ASP A 74 0.07 9.87 0.15
C ASP A 74 1.21 9.22 -0.63
N GLU A 75 1.17 7.88 -0.70
CA GLU A 75 1.98 7.08 -1.62
C GLU A 75 1.42 7.19 -3.04
N SER A 76 1.46 8.40 -3.61
CA SER A 76 1.02 8.67 -4.98
C SER A 76 2.17 8.57 -5.98
N ILE A 77 1.87 8.01 -7.14
CA ILE A 77 2.74 7.99 -8.31
C ILE A 77 2.24 9.08 -9.26
N ILE A 78 3.13 9.98 -9.66
CA ILE A 78 2.81 11.08 -10.56
C ILE A 78 3.49 10.81 -11.89
N HIS A 79 2.69 10.75 -12.95
CA HIS A 79 3.17 10.56 -14.31
C HIS A 79 2.84 11.78 -15.16
N VAL A 80 3.86 12.37 -15.81
CA VAL A 80 3.71 13.59 -16.62
C VAL A 80 4.31 13.36 -18.00
N GLU A 81 3.49 13.53 -19.04
CA GLU A 81 3.87 13.30 -20.44
C GLU A 81 3.37 14.44 -21.35
N ASP A 82 4.05 14.65 -22.48
CA ASP A 82 3.68 15.60 -23.54
C ASP A 82 3.50 17.05 -23.06
N ILE A 83 4.56 17.64 -22.50
CA ILE A 83 4.61 19.07 -22.13
C ILE A 83 5.06 19.88 -23.36
N GLN A 84 4.19 20.75 -23.87
CA GLN A 84 4.49 21.65 -24.99
C GLN A 84 5.22 22.92 -24.55
N ASP A 85 5.87 23.58 -25.51
CA ASP A 85 6.55 24.87 -25.33
C ASP A 85 5.63 25.91 -24.64
N ASP A 86 6.21 26.75 -23.79
CA ASP A 86 5.54 27.70 -22.89
C ASP A 86 4.66 27.11 -21.77
N SER A 87 4.75 25.81 -21.50
CA SER A 87 4.06 25.17 -20.37
C SER A 87 4.97 24.98 -19.17
N ARG A 88 4.39 25.00 -17.95
CA ARG A 88 5.12 24.71 -16.70
C ARG A 88 4.36 23.72 -15.84
N VAL A 89 5.05 22.68 -15.37
CA VAL A 89 4.52 21.73 -14.39
C VAL A 89 5.35 21.87 -13.12
N LYS A 90 4.68 22.17 -12.00
CA LYS A 90 5.29 22.23 -10.67
C LYS A 90 4.68 21.13 -9.82
N ILE A 91 5.53 20.33 -9.20
CA ILE A 91 5.11 19.28 -8.27
C ILE A 91 5.70 19.63 -6.90
N LYS A 92 4.82 19.83 -5.93
CA LYS A 92 5.20 19.97 -4.52
C LYS A 92 4.77 18.71 -3.78
N ARG A 93 5.71 18.07 -3.09
CA ARG A 93 5.40 17.03 -2.11
C ARG A 93 5.57 17.65 -0.74
N GLY A 94 4.49 17.69 0.04
CA GLY A 94 4.53 18.15 1.42
C GLY A 94 5.63 17.42 2.17
N ASN A 95 6.49 18.17 2.86
CA ASN A 95 7.53 17.60 3.71
C ASN A 95 7.03 17.77 5.13
N ASP A 96 6.57 16.69 5.75
CA ASP A 96 6.06 16.71 7.12
C ASP A 96 7.25 16.86 8.09
N ARG A 97 7.85 18.05 8.12
CA ARG A 97 8.68 18.49 9.24
C ARG A 97 7.73 18.86 10.37
N LYS A 98 7.21 17.85 11.05
CA LYS A 98 6.65 18.01 12.39
C LYS A 98 7.81 18.46 13.30
N GLY A 99 7.81 19.75 13.64
CA GLY A 99 8.46 20.26 14.85
C GLY A 99 7.61 19.96 16.08
#